data_AF-A0A1V4KN87-F1
#
_entry.id   AF-A0A1V4KN87-F1
#
_cell.length_a   1.000
_cell.length_b   1.000
_cell.length_c   1.000
_cell.angle_alpha   90.00
_cell.angle_beta   90.00
_cell.angle_gamma   90.00
#
_symmetry.space_group_name_H-M   'P 1'
#
loop_
_entity.id
_entity.type
_entity.pdbx_description
1 polymer ?
#
loop_
_entity_poly.entity_id
_entity_poly.type
_entity_poly.pdbx_seq_one_letter_code
_entity_poly.pdbx_strand_id
1 'polypeptide(L)'
;MGRKPPGTTASTVLSSSLEFIPRNFKPKGGGGTTVKIVMKEKHKKACVYNGKTYSHGEVWHPVFRLYGLLPCILCTCRDGVQDCQKITCPKEYPCNYPEKVDGKCCKICPETRVKPTDEIVTTRCGKNPNRVLVYMFVPPSSETSKEILRTIAIEKETAEDVEIYNWKLIKGIFHLIQTKKISKLEFKQEARNFRLITRTNEGHWNIFRAQTSELRMTESPEKETKNL
;
A
#
# COMPACT_ATOMS: atom_id res chain seq x y z
N MET A 1 64.46 31.37 50.99
CA MET A 1 64.36 30.12 50.22
C MET A 1 63.58 30.40 48.94
N GLY A 2 64.01 29.86 47.79
CA GLY A 2 63.23 29.83 46.55
C GLY A 2 64.00 30.26 45.30
N ARG A 3 64.45 29.28 44.50
CA ARG A 3 65.25 29.39 43.27
C ARG A 3 64.38 29.63 42.02
N LYS A 4 64.99 30.11 40.93
CA LYS A 4 64.52 30.12 39.52
C LYS A 4 65.49 29.27 38.67
N PRO A 5 65.27 28.99 37.36
CA PRO A 5 64.20 28.30 36.59
C PRO A 5 64.84 27.10 35.79
N PRO A 6 64.50 26.65 34.55
CA PRO A 6 63.30 26.72 33.67
C PRO A 6 62.85 25.33 33.09
N GLY A 7 61.76 25.26 32.30
CA GLY A 7 61.48 24.05 31.50
C GLY A 7 60.13 24.01 30.78
N THR A 8 60.15 24.27 29.47
CA THR A 8 59.06 24.20 28.48
C THR A 8 58.68 22.76 28.16
N THR A 9 57.38 22.42 28.11
CA THR A 9 56.77 21.52 27.10
C THR A 9 55.24 21.64 27.14
N ALA A 10 54.66 22.15 26.06
CA ALA A 10 53.22 22.08 25.80
C ALA A 10 52.89 20.71 25.18
N SER A 11 52.16 19.86 25.90
CA SER A 11 51.67 18.59 25.39
C SER A 11 50.50 18.83 24.44
N THR A 12 50.81 18.89 23.14
CA THR A 12 49.82 18.87 22.07
C THR A 12 49.37 17.42 21.88
N VAL A 13 48.25 17.02 22.48
CA VAL A 13 47.60 15.75 22.16
C VAL A 13 46.84 15.96 20.85
N LEU A 14 47.49 15.62 19.74
CA LEU A 14 46.85 15.47 18.43
C LEU A 14 45.81 14.34 18.54
N SER A 15 44.55 14.71 18.74
CA SER A 15 43.41 13.80 18.68
C SER A 15 43.28 13.31 17.23
N SER A 16 43.55 12.02 17.01
CA SER A 16 43.37 11.36 15.72
C SER A 16 41.88 11.41 15.35
N SER A 17 41.56 12.25 14.37
CA SER A 17 40.24 12.23 13.74
C SER A 17 40.10 10.91 12.98
N LEU A 18 39.32 9.98 13.53
CA LEU A 18 38.92 8.76 12.84
C LEU A 18 37.91 9.12 11.74
N GLU A 19 38.45 9.45 10.57
CA GLU A 19 37.75 9.47 9.29
C GLU A 19 37.09 8.09 9.06
N PHE A 20 35.76 8.03 9.18
CA PHE A 20 35.00 6.84 8.81
C PHE A 20 34.90 6.77 7.29
N ILE A 21 35.86 6.09 6.66
CA ILE A 21 35.79 5.72 5.24
C ILE A 21 34.81 4.54 5.09
N PRO A 22 33.68 4.68 4.37
CA PRO A 22 32.79 3.55 4.08
C PRO A 22 33.53 2.55 3.19
N ARG A 23 33.67 1.29 3.64
CA ARG A 23 34.45 0.23 2.97
C ARG A 23 33.93 -0.22 1.58
N ASN A 24 32.95 0.46 0.98
CA ASN A 24 32.39 0.07 -0.32
C ASN A 24 32.20 1.20 -1.35
N PHE A 25 32.79 2.38 -1.14
CA PHE A 25 32.92 3.36 -2.23
C PHE A 25 34.38 3.39 -2.67
N LYS A 26 34.66 2.84 -3.85
CA LYS A 26 35.92 3.04 -4.58
C LYS A 26 35.63 4.12 -5.62
N PRO A 27 35.91 5.42 -5.36
CA PRO A 27 35.77 6.43 -6.38
C PRO A 27 36.90 6.19 -7.39
N LYS A 28 36.55 5.81 -8.62
CA LYS A 28 37.47 5.99 -9.74
C LYS A 28 37.65 7.51 -9.92
N GLY A 29 38.91 7.93 -9.97
CA GLY A 29 39.29 9.33 -10.05
C GLY A 29 38.70 10.06 -11.26
N GLY A 30 38.49 11.36 -11.07
CA GLY A 30 38.15 12.31 -12.12
C GLY A 30 36.82 13.02 -11.88
N GLY A 31 36.85 14.16 -11.18
CA GLY A 31 35.78 15.17 -11.25
C GLY A 31 34.45 14.84 -10.56
N GLY A 32 34.47 14.17 -9.41
CA GLY A 32 33.25 13.92 -8.65
C GLY A 32 32.75 15.19 -7.95
N THR A 33 31.57 15.69 -8.31
CA THR A 33 30.84 16.70 -7.55
C THR A 33 30.71 16.23 -6.10
N THR A 34 31.44 16.86 -5.17
CA THR A 34 31.38 16.49 -3.76
C THR A 34 30.02 16.92 -3.22
N VAL A 35 29.07 15.99 -3.17
CA VAL A 35 27.78 16.22 -2.52
C VAL A 35 28.03 16.31 -1.02
N LYS A 36 28.14 17.54 -0.51
CA LYS A 36 28.18 17.80 0.94
C LYS A 36 26.78 17.56 1.49
N ILE A 37 26.53 16.34 1.97
CA ILE A 37 25.31 16.04 2.73
C ILE A 37 25.48 16.72 4.10
N VAL A 38 24.95 17.94 4.23
CA VAL A 38 24.97 18.68 5.48
C VAL A 38 24.00 18.02 6.44
N MET A 39 24.53 17.26 7.40
CA MET A 39 23.74 16.72 8.50
C MET A 39 23.27 17.91 9.36
N LYS A 40 21.96 18.15 9.40
CA LYS A 40 21.34 19.29 10.08
C LYS A 40 21.62 19.28 11.59
N GLU A 41 21.96 18.12 12.15
CA GLU A 41 22.30 17.92 13.56
C GLU A 41 23.63 17.14 13.67
N LYS A 42 24.67 17.81 14.19
CA LYS A 42 26.07 17.33 14.17
C LYS A 42 26.35 16.06 15.00
N HIS A 43 25.37 15.56 15.76
CA HIS A 43 25.53 14.39 16.63
C HIS A 43 24.49 13.29 16.42
N LYS A 44 23.57 13.45 15.46
CA LYS A 44 22.53 12.45 15.19
C LYS A 44 22.85 11.63 13.98
N LYS A 45 22.70 10.31 14.08
CA LYS A 45 22.96 9.37 13.00
C LYS A 45 21.83 9.38 11.97
N ALA A 46 22.18 9.23 10.70
CA ALA A 46 21.23 9.02 9.61
C ALA A 46 20.79 7.54 9.53
N CYS A 47 19.60 7.30 8.99
CA CYS A 47 19.06 5.97 8.72
C CYS A 47 19.25 5.62 7.25
N VAL A 48 19.42 4.33 6.93
CA VAL A 48 19.50 3.86 5.54
C VAL A 48 18.41 2.82 5.29
N TYR A 49 17.53 3.10 4.34
CA TYR A 49 16.43 2.21 3.97
C TYR A 49 16.30 2.12 2.46
N ASN A 50 16.35 0.89 1.91
CA ASN A 50 16.32 0.61 0.47
C ASN A 50 17.31 1.46 -0.36
N GLY A 51 18.52 1.66 0.15
CA GLY A 51 19.56 2.45 -0.53
C GLY A 51 19.32 3.97 -0.50
N LYS A 52 18.26 4.45 0.18
CA LYS A 52 18.04 5.87 0.48
C LYS A 52 18.52 6.18 1.88
N THR A 53 19.18 7.32 2.04
CA THR A 53 19.63 7.84 3.33
C THR A 53 18.64 8.88 3.84
N TYR A 54 18.19 8.72 5.07
CA TYR A 54 17.22 9.59 5.74
C TYR A 54 17.91 10.28 6.92
N SER A 55 17.79 11.60 6.99
CA SER A 55 18.33 12.40 8.10
C SER A 55 17.54 12.16 9.38
N HIS A 56 18.12 12.47 10.54
CA HIS A 56 17.36 12.45 11.79
C HIS A 56 16.11 13.34 11.69
N GLY A 57 14.98 12.83 12.20
CA GLY A 57 13.68 13.48 12.14
C GLY A 57 12.98 13.36 10.77
N GLU A 58 13.65 12.84 9.75
CA GLU A 58 13.03 12.62 8.45
C GLU A 58 12.01 11.47 8.53
N VAL A 59 10.90 11.66 7.83
CA VAL A 59 9.74 10.79 7.86
C VAL A 59 9.45 10.28 6.45
N TRP A 60 9.16 9.00 6.31
CA TRP A 60 8.84 8.39 5.02
C TRP A 60 7.86 7.24 5.14
N HIS A 61 7.21 6.94 4.02
CA HIS A 61 6.46 5.69 3.84
C HIS A 61 7.39 4.62 3.26
N PRO A 62 7.46 3.42 3.85
CA PRO A 62 8.29 2.35 3.33
C PRO A 62 7.75 1.85 1.98
N VAL A 63 8.66 1.32 1.17
CA VAL A 63 8.34 0.74 -0.14
C VAL A 63 8.80 -0.70 -0.12
N PHE A 64 7.88 -1.64 -0.27
CA PHE A 64 8.21 -3.06 -0.34
C PHE A 64 8.29 -3.51 -1.80
N ARG A 65 9.26 -4.36 -2.14
CA ARG A 65 9.46 -4.79 -3.55
C ARG A 65 8.23 -5.45 -4.16
N LEU A 66 7.43 -6.18 -3.36
CA LEU A 66 6.23 -6.87 -3.83
C LEU A 66 4.94 -6.05 -3.68
N TYR A 67 4.88 -5.11 -2.73
CA TYR A 67 3.63 -4.39 -2.39
C TYR A 67 3.66 -2.89 -2.75
N GLY A 68 4.78 -2.39 -3.26
CA GLY A 68 4.95 -0.97 -3.55
C GLY A 68 4.96 -0.11 -2.30
N LEU A 69 4.51 1.14 -2.45
CA LEU A 69 4.42 2.12 -1.37
C LEU A 69 3.38 1.68 -0.33
N LEU A 70 3.75 1.67 0.95
CA LEU A 70 2.86 1.36 2.06
C LEU A 70 2.38 2.65 2.74
N PRO A 71 1.28 3.27 2.29
CA PRO A 71 0.86 4.58 2.77
C PRO A 71 0.41 4.58 4.24
N CYS A 72 0.13 3.41 4.82
CA CYS A 72 -0.32 3.27 6.20
C CYS A 72 0.77 2.96 7.22
N ILE A 73 2.03 2.88 6.79
CA ILE A 73 3.17 2.76 7.71
C ILE A 73 3.98 4.04 7.58
N LEU A 74 4.24 4.70 8.70
CA LEU A 74 5.03 5.92 8.75
C LEU A 74 6.31 5.64 9.54
N CYS A 75 7.45 5.75 8.88
CA CYS A 75 8.76 5.54 9.49
C CYS A 75 9.43 6.88 9.73
N THR A 76 10.08 7.03 10.89
CA THR A 76 10.84 8.21 11.28
C THR A 76 12.25 7.80 11.66
N CYS A 77 13.25 8.56 11.23
CA CYS A 77 14.63 8.29 11.63
C CYS A 77 14.93 8.92 12.99
N ARG A 78 15.15 8.09 14.01
CA ARG A 78 15.54 8.49 15.36
C ARG A 78 16.98 8.06 15.62
N ASP A 79 17.92 8.98 15.42
CA ASP A 79 19.34 8.79 15.73
C ASP A 79 19.93 7.47 15.18
N GLY A 80 19.71 7.24 13.88
CA GLY A 80 20.15 6.02 13.17
C GLY A 80 19.22 4.81 13.35
N VAL A 81 18.19 4.91 14.18
CA VAL A 81 17.17 3.87 14.36
C VAL A 81 15.92 4.23 13.55
N GLN A 82 15.45 3.31 12.73
CA GLN A 82 14.20 3.43 12.01
C GLN A 82 13.03 3.05 12.94
N ASP A 83 12.21 4.03 13.32
CA ASP A 83 11.00 3.86 14.12
C ASP A 83 9.77 3.91 13.21
N CYS A 84 9.05 2.81 13.04
CA CYS A 84 7.90 2.72 12.15
C CYS A 84 6.61 2.43 12.91
N GLN A 85 5.59 3.24 12.63
CA GLN A 85 4.28 3.12 13.26
C GLN A 85 3.18 2.98 12.21
N LYS A 86 2.14 2.24 12.55
CA LYS A 86 0.94 2.11 11.73
C LYS A 86 0.07 3.35 11.91
N ILE A 87 -0.32 3.98 10.82
CA ILE A 87 -1.30 5.07 10.83
C ILE A 87 -2.67 4.49 11.18
N THR A 88 -3.29 5.06 12.22
CA THR A 88 -4.65 4.73 12.63
C THR A 88 -5.62 5.66 11.91
N CYS A 89 -6.51 5.07 11.12
CA CYS A 89 -7.57 5.82 10.44
C CYS A 89 -8.80 5.98 11.33
N PRO A 90 -9.59 7.05 11.14
CA PRO A 90 -10.83 7.23 11.87
C PRO A 90 -11.81 6.11 11.52
N LYS A 91 -12.58 5.68 12.53
CA LYS A 91 -13.63 4.66 12.38
C LYS A 91 -14.86 5.24 11.68
N GLU A 92 -15.14 6.51 11.94
CA GLU A 92 -16.28 7.25 11.40
C GLU A 92 -15.78 8.38 10.51
N TYR A 93 -16.48 8.61 9.39
CA TYR A 93 -16.17 9.64 8.41
C TYR A 93 -17.38 10.55 8.27
N PRO A 94 -17.20 11.85 7.94
CA PRO A 94 -18.29 12.83 7.85
C PRO A 94 -19.22 12.63 6.63
N CYS A 95 -19.16 11.48 5.96
CA CYS A 95 -19.96 11.15 4.78
C CYS A 95 -20.36 9.67 4.80
N ASN A 96 -21.47 9.36 4.14
CA ASN A 96 -22.00 8.00 4.04
C ASN A 96 -21.09 7.05 3.23
N TYR A 97 -20.30 7.60 2.30
CA TYR A 97 -19.52 6.83 1.34
C TYR A 97 -18.08 7.34 1.22
N PRO A 98 -17.23 7.14 2.24
CA PRO A 98 -15.82 7.52 2.17
C PRO A 98 -15.08 6.63 1.15
N GLU A 99 -14.25 7.25 0.31
CA GLU A 99 -13.56 6.62 -0.82
C GLU A 99 -12.09 6.39 -0.51
N LYS A 100 -11.55 5.24 -0.92
CA LYS A 100 -10.12 4.95 -0.84
C LYS A 100 -9.41 5.59 -2.04
N VAL A 101 -8.40 6.41 -1.77
CA VAL A 101 -7.59 7.08 -2.81
C VAL A 101 -6.19 6.49 -2.83
N ASP A 102 -5.68 6.29 -4.03
CA ASP A 102 -4.33 5.75 -4.25
C ASP A 102 -3.28 6.64 -3.58
N GLY A 103 -2.30 6.02 -2.92
CA GLY A 103 -1.24 6.71 -2.18
C GLY A 103 -1.65 7.31 -0.83
N LYS A 104 -2.92 7.27 -0.42
CA LYS A 104 -3.37 7.73 0.91
C LYS A 104 -3.65 6.56 1.84
N CYS A 105 -3.34 6.68 3.13
CA CYS A 105 -3.67 5.60 4.09
C CYS A 105 -5.17 5.51 4.34
N CYS A 106 -5.77 6.62 4.73
CA CYS A 106 -7.17 6.68 5.12
C CYS A 106 -8.08 6.98 3.93
N LYS A 107 -9.37 6.69 4.09
CA LYS A 107 -10.37 7.08 3.11
C LYS A 107 -10.55 8.60 3.16
N ILE A 108 -11.12 9.18 2.12
CA ILE A 108 -11.52 10.58 2.09
C ILE A 108 -13.00 10.67 1.78
N CYS A 109 -13.66 11.71 2.28
CA CYS A 109 -14.98 12.05 1.80
C CYS A 109 -14.84 12.87 0.52
N PRO A 110 -15.38 12.41 -0.62
CA PRO A 110 -15.41 13.23 -1.81
C PRO A 110 -16.24 14.48 -1.47
N GLU A 111 -15.67 15.66 -1.68
CA GLU A 111 -16.47 16.88 -1.62
C GLU A 111 -17.62 16.73 -2.61
N THR A 112 -18.85 16.84 -2.10
CA THR A 112 -20.05 16.90 -2.95
C THR A 112 -19.76 17.96 -3.99
N ARG A 113 -19.63 17.54 -5.26
CA ARG A 113 -19.52 18.46 -6.39
C ARG A 113 -20.66 19.45 -6.23
N VAL A 114 -20.30 20.68 -5.87
CA VAL A 114 -21.24 21.79 -5.80
C VAL A 114 -21.93 21.82 -7.15
N LYS A 115 -23.26 21.91 -7.12
CA LYS A 115 -24.09 22.04 -8.33
C LYS A 115 -23.46 23.13 -9.20
N PRO A 116 -23.27 22.90 -10.51
CA PRO A 116 -22.63 23.88 -11.36
C PRO A 116 -23.50 25.14 -11.38
N THR A 117 -22.99 26.22 -10.81
CA THR A 117 -23.41 27.57 -11.17
C THR A 117 -22.19 28.15 -11.88
N ASP A 118 -22.33 28.23 -13.20
CA ASP A 118 -21.62 29.00 -14.20
C ASP A 118 -20.11 29.31 -14.01
N GLU A 119 -19.36 28.76 -14.97
CA GLU A 119 -18.16 29.33 -15.59
C GLU A 119 -16.97 29.70 -14.69
N ILE A 120 -16.16 28.70 -14.32
CA ILE A 120 -14.70 28.82 -14.42
C ILE A 120 -14.14 27.50 -14.95
N VAL A 121 -13.40 27.61 -16.06
CA VAL A 121 -12.68 26.56 -16.79
C VAL A 121 -12.03 25.57 -15.83
N THR A 122 -12.75 24.48 -15.53
CA THR A 122 -12.20 23.38 -14.77
C THR A 122 -11.48 22.51 -15.78
N THR A 123 -10.15 22.51 -15.73
CA THR A 123 -9.31 21.46 -16.31
C THR A 123 -9.97 20.13 -15.95
N ARG A 124 -10.51 19.43 -16.95
CA ARG A 124 -11.18 18.15 -16.77
C ARG A 124 -10.23 17.24 -16.01
N CYS A 125 -10.50 17.04 -14.72
CA CYS A 125 -9.90 15.94 -13.99
C CYS A 125 -10.41 14.70 -14.72
N GLY A 126 -9.53 14.06 -15.49
CA GLY A 126 -9.88 13.00 -16.42
C GLY A 126 -10.75 11.99 -15.69
N LYS A 127 -11.95 11.73 -16.22
CA LYS A 127 -12.68 10.52 -15.83
C LYS A 127 -11.71 9.38 -16.12
N ASN A 128 -11.13 8.78 -15.08
CA ASN A 128 -10.34 7.57 -15.25
C ASN A 128 -11.32 6.48 -15.70
N PRO A 129 -11.31 6.06 -16.98
CA PRO A 129 -12.33 5.15 -17.52
C PRO A 129 -12.22 3.74 -16.94
N ASN A 130 -11.25 3.50 -16.05
CA ASN A 130 -10.91 2.19 -15.51
C ASN A 130 -11.53 1.94 -14.13
N ARG A 131 -12.67 2.56 -13.80
CA ARG A 131 -13.31 2.36 -12.50
C ARG A 131 -13.96 0.98 -12.43
N VAL A 132 -13.73 0.30 -11.32
CA VAL A 132 -14.29 -1.03 -11.01
C VAL A 132 -15.06 -0.95 -9.70
N LEU A 133 -16.31 -1.39 -9.73
CA LEU A 133 -17.21 -1.47 -8.58
C LEU A 133 -17.39 -2.95 -8.22
N VAL A 134 -17.19 -3.29 -6.94
CA VAL A 134 -17.28 -4.67 -6.46
C VAL A 134 -18.36 -4.77 -5.40
N TYR A 135 -19.32 -5.65 -5.62
CA TYR A 135 -20.50 -5.82 -4.77
C TYR A 135 -20.53 -7.22 -4.18
N MET A 136 -21.04 -7.36 -2.95
CA MET A 136 -21.35 -8.63 -2.29
C MET A 136 -22.85 -8.82 -2.23
N PHE A 137 -23.35 -10.01 -2.55
CA PHE A 137 -24.71 -10.37 -2.23
C PHE A 137 -24.88 -10.51 -0.71
N VAL A 138 -25.91 -9.89 -0.16
CA VAL A 138 -26.30 -9.99 1.25
C VAL A 138 -27.67 -10.69 1.28
N PRO A 139 -27.74 -11.95 1.72
CA PRO A 139 -29.01 -12.67 1.79
C PRO A 139 -29.95 -12.01 2.82
N PRO A 140 -31.28 -12.04 2.57
CA PRO A 140 -32.26 -11.58 3.54
C PRO A 140 -32.19 -12.43 4.83
N SER A 141 -32.48 -11.80 5.97
CA SER A 141 -32.25 -12.32 7.33
C SER A 141 -32.94 -13.66 7.68
N SER A 142 -33.84 -14.15 6.84
CA SER A 142 -34.56 -15.41 6.99
C SER A 142 -33.84 -16.63 6.38
N GLU A 143 -32.81 -16.43 5.55
CA GLU A 143 -32.07 -17.53 4.93
C GLU A 143 -30.79 -17.84 5.71
N THR A 144 -30.77 -19.04 6.29
CA THR A 144 -29.60 -19.67 6.92
C THR A 144 -28.54 -20.12 5.92
N SER A 145 -28.43 -19.50 4.75
CA SER A 145 -27.31 -19.67 3.81
C SER A 145 -26.04 -18.99 4.34
N LYS A 146 -25.76 -19.19 5.63
CA LYS A 146 -24.64 -18.61 6.37
C LYS A 146 -23.35 -19.26 5.85
N GLU A 147 -22.56 -18.43 5.19
CA GLU A 147 -21.14 -18.62 4.84
C GLU A 147 -20.77 -19.63 3.75
N ILE A 148 -21.64 -20.58 3.41
CA ILE A 148 -21.29 -21.60 2.40
C ILE A 148 -21.31 -21.03 0.98
N LEU A 149 -22.16 -20.06 0.67
CA LEU A 149 -22.21 -19.42 -0.65
C LEU A 149 -21.77 -17.95 -0.56
N ARG A 150 -20.92 -17.53 -1.49
CA ARG A 150 -20.46 -16.16 -1.65
C ARG A 150 -20.66 -15.71 -3.08
N THR A 151 -21.50 -14.69 -3.28
CA THR A 151 -21.75 -14.11 -4.59
C THR A 151 -21.16 -12.71 -4.66
N ILE A 152 -20.27 -12.50 -5.62
CA ILE A 152 -19.59 -11.22 -5.87
C ILE A 152 -19.96 -10.74 -7.27
N ALA A 153 -20.40 -9.49 -7.41
CA ALA A 153 -20.63 -8.87 -8.71
C ALA A 153 -19.58 -7.79 -8.99
N ILE A 154 -19.10 -7.72 -10.22
CA ILE A 154 -18.07 -6.78 -10.66
C ILE A 154 -18.61 -5.99 -11.84
N GLU A 155 -18.78 -4.69 -11.63
CA GLU A 155 -19.15 -3.75 -12.68
C GLU A 155 -17.91 -2.93 -13.04
N LYS A 156 -17.46 -3.03 -14.29
CA LYS A 156 -16.39 -2.19 -14.84
C LYS A 156 -17.02 -1.05 -15.64
N GLU A 157 -16.48 0.15 -15.54
CA GLU A 157 -16.99 1.30 -16.28
C GLU A 157 -16.89 1.09 -17.80
N THR A 158 -15.80 0.47 -18.26
CA THR A 158 -15.51 0.09 -19.66
C THR A 158 -16.32 -1.10 -20.19
N ALA A 159 -16.86 -1.96 -19.33
CA ALA A 159 -17.61 -3.14 -19.74
C ALA A 159 -19.11 -2.84 -19.94
N GLU A 160 -19.76 -3.53 -20.85
CA GLU A 160 -21.22 -3.40 -21.04
C GLU A 160 -22.00 -4.27 -20.05
N ASP A 161 -21.34 -5.30 -19.51
CA ASP A 161 -21.86 -6.30 -18.61
C ASP A 161 -21.30 -6.17 -17.18
N VAL A 162 -22.03 -6.80 -16.25
CA VAL A 162 -21.62 -7.04 -14.87
C VAL A 162 -21.31 -8.53 -14.75
N GLU A 163 -20.09 -8.84 -14.31
CA GLU A 163 -19.64 -10.21 -14.10
C GLU A 163 -20.00 -10.65 -12.67
N ILE A 164 -20.81 -11.70 -12.52
CA ILE A 164 -21.23 -12.26 -11.23
C ILE A 164 -20.56 -13.60 -11.00
N TYR A 165 -19.85 -13.72 -9.89
CA TYR A 165 -19.10 -14.89 -9.45
C TYR A 165 -19.79 -15.51 -8.25
N ASN A 166 -20.13 -16.80 -8.34
CA ASN A 166 -20.69 -17.57 -7.25
C ASN A 166 -19.66 -18.58 -6.78
N TRP A 167 -19.29 -18.47 -5.51
CA TRP A 167 -18.32 -19.35 -4.85
C TRP A 167 -19.02 -20.18 -3.78
N LYS A 168 -18.60 -21.43 -3.63
CA LYS A 168 -19.07 -22.36 -2.61
C LYS A 168 -17.92 -22.76 -1.68
N LEU A 169 -18.12 -22.64 -0.38
CA LEU A 169 -17.20 -23.13 0.64
C LEU A 169 -17.32 -24.66 0.70
N ILE A 170 -16.24 -25.36 0.36
CA ILE A 170 -16.14 -26.81 0.43
C ILE A 170 -14.89 -27.12 1.26
N LYS A 171 -15.07 -27.78 2.40
CA LYS A 171 -13.96 -28.16 3.29
C LYS A 171 -13.04 -26.97 3.67
N GLY A 172 -13.63 -25.79 3.90
CA GLY A 172 -12.89 -24.58 4.30
C GLY A 172 -12.29 -23.76 3.16
N ILE A 173 -12.42 -24.20 1.91
CA ILE A 173 -11.90 -23.50 0.72
C ILE A 173 -13.06 -23.05 -0.15
N PHE A 174 -13.01 -21.82 -0.67
CA PHE A 174 -14.01 -21.34 -1.63
C PHE A 174 -13.67 -21.84 -3.03
N HIS A 175 -14.61 -22.55 -3.65
CA HIS A 175 -14.54 -23.01 -5.03
C HIS A 175 -15.47 -22.18 -5.91
N LEU A 176 -14.98 -21.69 -7.04
CA LEU A 176 -15.81 -20.98 -8.01
C LEU A 176 -16.72 -22.00 -8.69
N ILE A 177 -18.01 -21.92 -8.41
CA ILE A 177 -19.00 -22.85 -8.98
C ILE A 177 -19.68 -22.29 -10.22
N GLN A 178 -19.76 -20.96 -10.35
CA GLN A 178 -20.42 -20.34 -11.49
C GLN A 178 -19.93 -18.91 -11.74
N THR A 179 -19.78 -18.56 -13.02
CA THR A 179 -19.63 -17.17 -13.47
C THR A 179 -20.78 -16.83 -14.41
N LYS A 180 -21.43 -15.69 -14.21
CA LYS A 180 -22.48 -15.16 -15.07
C LYS A 180 -22.10 -13.76 -15.54
N LYS A 181 -22.63 -13.37 -16.70
CA LYS A 181 -22.55 -12.01 -17.22
C LYS A 181 -23.97 -11.53 -17.44
N ILE A 182 -24.33 -10.41 -16.84
CA ILE A 182 -25.65 -9.80 -17.00
C ILE A 182 -25.49 -8.34 -17.41
N SER A 183 -26.52 -7.76 -18.04
CA SER A 183 -26.44 -6.36 -18.43
C SER A 183 -26.40 -5.44 -17.20
N LYS A 184 -25.78 -4.26 -17.32
CA LYS A 184 -25.85 -3.23 -16.27
C LYS A 184 -27.28 -2.83 -15.90
N LEU A 185 -28.22 -2.89 -16.85
CA LEU A 185 -29.63 -2.58 -16.62
C LEU A 185 -30.32 -3.64 -15.76
N GLU A 186 -30.07 -4.92 -16.06
CA GLU A 186 -30.57 -6.06 -15.31
C GLU A 186 -29.99 -6.08 -13.89
N PHE A 187 -28.68 -5.86 -13.75
CA PHE A 187 -28.04 -5.81 -12.44
C PHE A 187 -28.64 -4.74 -11.52
N LYS A 188 -29.02 -3.56 -12.04
CA LYS A 188 -29.65 -2.51 -11.23
C LYS A 188 -30.96 -2.96 -10.58
N GLN A 189 -31.69 -3.90 -11.19
CA GLN A 189 -32.93 -4.44 -10.61
C GLN A 189 -32.61 -5.41 -9.46
N GLU A 190 -31.58 -6.25 -9.61
CA GLU A 190 -31.12 -7.19 -8.59
C GLU A 190 -30.27 -6.55 -7.49
N ALA A 191 -29.72 -5.35 -7.73
CA ALA A 191 -28.77 -4.67 -6.85
C ALA A 191 -29.31 -4.35 -5.45
N ARG A 192 -30.62 -4.49 -5.22
CA ARG A 192 -31.25 -4.32 -3.89
C ARG A 192 -30.64 -5.26 -2.84
N ASN A 193 -30.25 -6.46 -3.25
CA ASN A 193 -29.62 -7.45 -2.38
C ASN A 193 -28.08 -7.43 -2.47
N PHE A 194 -27.51 -6.47 -3.21
CA PHE A 194 -26.07 -6.31 -3.35
C PHE A 194 -25.57 -5.08 -2.59
N ARG A 195 -24.58 -5.31 -1.74
CA ARG A 195 -23.87 -4.25 -1.04
C ARG A 195 -22.57 -3.94 -1.74
N LEU A 196 -22.34 -2.69 -2.13
CA LEU A 196 -21.05 -2.23 -2.63
C LEU A 196 -19.98 -2.36 -1.52
N ILE A 197 -18.96 -3.16 -1.77
CA ILE A 197 -17.86 -3.41 -0.82
C ILE A 197 -16.70 -2.45 -1.08
N THR A 198 -16.36 -2.25 -2.35
CA THR A 198 -15.21 -1.43 -2.73
C THR A 198 -15.37 -0.80 -4.11
N ARG A 199 -14.68 0.33 -4.28
CA ARG A 199 -14.51 1.07 -5.53
C ARG A 199 -13.02 1.12 -5.78
N THR A 200 -12.58 0.59 -6.91
CA THR A 200 -11.16 0.47 -7.25
C THR A 200 -10.94 0.81 -8.72
N ASN A 201 -9.72 0.63 -9.22
CA ASN A 201 -9.40 0.72 -10.63
C ASN A 201 -8.99 -0.66 -11.19
N GLU A 202 -9.00 -0.82 -12.51
CA GLU A 202 -8.64 -2.10 -13.14
C GLU A 202 -7.24 -2.59 -12.78
N GLY A 203 -6.25 -1.70 -12.65
CA GLY A 203 -4.88 -2.06 -12.27
C GLY A 203 -4.83 -2.72 -10.90
N HIS A 204 -5.47 -2.10 -9.91
CA HIS A 204 -5.57 -2.65 -8.56
C HIS A 204 -6.48 -3.89 -8.52
N TRP A 205 -7.54 -3.94 -9.31
CA TRP A 205 -8.40 -5.12 -9.43
C TRP A 205 -7.65 -6.35 -9.97
N ASN A 206 -6.77 -6.14 -10.96
CA ASN A 206 -5.99 -7.21 -11.57
C ASN A 206 -5.02 -7.87 -10.59
N ILE A 207 -4.52 -7.15 -9.58
CA ILE A 207 -3.69 -7.73 -8.50
C ILE A 207 -4.46 -8.81 -7.72
N PHE A 208 -5.74 -8.56 -7.41
CA PHE A 208 -6.60 -9.53 -6.71
C PHE A 208 -6.95 -10.74 -7.58
N ARG A 209 -7.06 -10.57 -8.91
CA ARG A 209 -7.27 -11.68 -9.86
C ARG A 209 -6.02 -12.51 -10.08
N ALA A 210 -4.84 -11.89 -10.13
CA ALA A 210 -3.58 -12.59 -10.38
C ALA A 210 -3.23 -13.58 -9.24
N GLN A 211 -3.59 -13.25 -8.00
CA GLN A 211 -3.44 -14.17 -6.87
C GLN A 211 -4.38 -15.39 -6.94
N THR A 212 -5.49 -15.31 -7.69
CA THR A 212 -6.41 -16.44 -7.86
C THR A 212 -5.95 -17.42 -8.95
N SER A 213 -5.12 -16.99 -9.91
CA SER A 213 -4.54 -17.88 -10.92
C SER A 213 -3.47 -18.84 -10.36
N GLU A 214 -2.77 -18.49 -9.28
CA GLU A 214 -1.75 -19.36 -8.67
C GLU A 214 -2.33 -20.47 -7.76
N LEU A 215 -3.63 -20.42 -7.43
CA LEU A 215 -4.30 -21.46 -6.65
C LEU A 215 -4.84 -22.63 -7.50
N ARG A 216 -4.53 -22.66 -8.80
CA ARG A 216 -4.76 -23.83 -9.66
C ARG A 216 -3.51 -24.69 -9.77
N MET A 217 -3.00 -25.26 -8.68
CA MET A 217 -2.15 -26.45 -8.72
C MET A 217 -2.06 -27.06 -7.32
N THR A 218 -3.01 -27.93 -6.99
CA THR A 218 -2.80 -29.18 -6.24
C THR A 218 -4.08 -30.00 -6.33
N GLU A 219 -4.37 -30.49 -7.53
CA GLU A 219 -5.12 -31.73 -7.65
C GLU A 219 -4.18 -32.84 -7.17
N SER A 220 -4.45 -33.36 -5.97
CA SER A 220 -3.78 -34.56 -5.48
C SER A 220 -4.21 -35.74 -6.36
N PRO A 221 -3.28 -36.60 -6.83
CA PRO A 221 -3.67 -37.75 -7.64
C PRO A 221 -4.58 -38.67 -6.83
N GLU A 222 -5.67 -39.09 -7.46
CA GLU A 222 -6.55 -40.15 -6.97
C GLU A 222 -5.73 -41.41 -6.72
N LYS A 223 -5.82 -41.92 -5.49
CA LYS A 223 -5.25 -43.22 -5.13
C LYS A 223 -6.24 -44.28 -5.59
N GLU A 224 -5.91 -44.99 -6.66
CA GLU A 224 -6.61 -46.18 -7.13
C GLU A 224 -6.76 -47.19 -5.98
N THR A 225 -8.02 -47.44 -5.59
CA THR A 225 -8.37 -48.58 -4.75
C THR A 225 -8.43 -49.82 -5.64
N LYS A 226 -7.35 -50.60 -5.65
CA LYS A 226 -7.27 -51.88 -6.35
C LYS A 226 -7.95 -52.95 -5.49
N ASN A 227 -9.04 -53.52 -6.02
CA ASN A 227 -9.62 -54.76 -5.52
C ASN A 227 -8.62 -55.92 -5.73
N LEU A 228 -8.23 -56.59 -4.65
CA LEU A 228 -8.23 -58.05 -4.51
C LEU A 228 -8.12 -58.43 -3.02
#